data_AF-A0A321LLM3-F1
#
_entry.id   AF-A0A321LLM3-F1
#
_cell.length_a   1.000
_cell.length_b   1.000
_cell.length_c   1.000
_cell.angle_alpha   90.00
_cell.angle_beta   90.00
_cell.angle_gamma   90.00
#
_symmetry.space_group_name_H-M   'P 1'
#
loop_
_entity.id
_entity.type
_entity.pdbx_description
1 polymer ?
#
loop_
_entity_poly.entity_id
_entity_poly.type
_entity_poly.pdbx_seq_one_letter_code
_entity_poly.pdbx_strand_id
1 'polypeptide(L)'
;MNCNEVRENLIELLAEGHGDPAVAGHVRECGACTKELESLRKTMALLDEWEAPEPSPYFLTRLNAHVRAEQEKQPAGLLAWFRRPALAVSLATVLVAGGVLYRLGHLEGPTPPVVEIGAVTDLETLDRNHDLYVNTDLLDELSGGPSDDVEEN
;
A
#
# COMPACT_ATOMS: atom_id res chain seq x y z
N MET A 1 21.52 -23.19 4.75
CA MET A 1 20.32 -22.89 5.56
C MET A 1 20.37 -23.68 6.84
N ASN A 2 19.92 -23.05 7.92
CA ASN A 2 19.72 -23.75 9.19
C ASN A 2 18.29 -24.33 9.25
N CYS A 3 18.08 -25.29 10.14
CA CYS A 3 16.77 -25.93 10.30
C CYS A 3 15.68 -24.95 10.78
N ASN A 4 16.07 -23.86 11.44
CA ASN A 4 15.13 -22.90 12.05
C ASN A 4 14.46 -22.04 10.96
N GLU A 5 15.27 -21.48 10.06
CA GLU A 5 14.84 -20.77 8.85
C GLU A 5 13.95 -21.66 7.98
N VAL A 6 14.32 -22.93 7.80
CA VAL A 6 13.53 -23.87 7.01
C VAL A 6 12.15 -24.08 7.64
N ARG A 7 12.10 -24.27 8.97
CA ARG A 7 10.86 -24.53 9.70
C ARG A 7 9.85 -23.39 9.60
N GLU A 8 10.33 -22.14 9.62
CA GLU A 8 9.49 -20.95 9.43
C GLU A 8 8.84 -20.91 8.04
N ASN A 9 9.48 -21.50 7.03
CA ASN A 9 9.04 -21.49 5.63
C ASN A 9 8.48 -22.85 5.15
N LEU A 10 8.27 -23.82 6.05
CA LEU A 10 7.77 -25.16 5.66
C LEU A 10 6.35 -25.12 5.08
N ILE A 11 5.51 -24.18 5.52
CA ILE A 11 4.11 -24.07 5.06
C ILE A 11 4.05 -23.64 3.59
N GLU A 12 4.97 -22.80 3.13
CA GLU A 12 5.01 -22.34 1.74
C GLU A 12 5.26 -23.49 0.76
N LEU A 13 5.96 -24.54 1.19
CA LEU A 13 6.17 -25.77 0.42
C LEU A 13 4.91 -26.64 0.30
N LEU A 14 3.84 -26.36 1.06
CA LEU A 14 2.55 -27.06 0.94
C LEU A 14 1.71 -26.47 -0.20
N ALA A 15 1.89 -25.18 -0.52
CA ALA A 15 1.19 -24.54 -1.63
C ALA A 15 1.91 -24.86 -2.95
N GLU A 16 1.18 -25.38 -3.93
CA GLU A 16 1.75 -25.72 -5.23
C GLU A 16 2.38 -24.49 -5.90
N GLY A 17 3.67 -24.56 -6.22
CA GLY A 17 4.38 -23.56 -7.01
C GLY A 17 4.92 -22.32 -6.28
N HIS A 18 4.78 -22.23 -4.95
CA HIS A 18 5.12 -21.02 -4.20
C HIS A 18 6.30 -21.17 -3.22
N GLY A 19 6.86 -22.36 -3.06
CA GLY A 19 7.96 -22.59 -2.11
C GLY A 19 9.35 -22.30 -2.69
N ASP A 20 10.22 -21.74 -1.85
CA ASP A 20 11.63 -21.49 -2.18
C ASP A 20 12.39 -22.82 -2.46
N PRO A 21 13.06 -22.95 -3.63
CA PRO A 21 13.83 -24.15 -3.97
C PRO A 21 14.96 -24.47 -2.98
N ALA A 22 15.49 -23.47 -2.26
CA ALA A 22 16.52 -23.68 -1.25
C ALA A 22 15.97 -24.42 -0.01
N VAL A 23 14.75 -24.08 0.41
CA VAL A 23 14.02 -24.78 1.48
C VAL A 23 13.75 -26.23 1.05
N ALA A 24 13.27 -26.42 -0.19
CA ALA A 24 13.03 -27.75 -0.75
C ALA A 24 14.30 -28.60 -0.89
N GLY A 25 15.46 -27.96 -1.15
CA GLY A 25 16.78 -28.60 -1.13
C GLY A 25 17.13 -29.12 0.26
N HIS A 26 17.05 -28.26 1.27
CA HIS A 26 17.38 -28.64 2.65
C HIS A 26 16.48 -29.76 3.19
N VAL A 27 15.17 -29.68 2.94
CA VAL A 27 14.22 -30.70 3.44
C VAL A 27 14.60 -32.09 2.92
N ARG A 28 15.07 -32.23 1.68
CA ARG A 28 15.50 -33.53 1.11
C ARG A 28 16.74 -34.11 1.79
N GLU A 29 17.59 -33.28 2.36
CA GLU A 29 18.84 -33.68 3.01
C GLU A 29 18.69 -33.84 4.53
N CYS A 30 17.70 -33.17 5.14
CA CYS A 30 17.46 -33.16 6.58
C CYS A 30 16.22 -33.98 6.97
N GLY A 31 16.45 -35.13 7.62
CA GLY A 31 15.37 -36.02 8.07
C GLY A 31 14.42 -35.40 9.11
N ALA A 32 14.89 -34.46 9.94
CA ALA A 32 14.05 -33.76 10.91
C ALA A 32 13.03 -32.85 10.19
N CYS A 33 13.49 -32.03 9.24
CA CYS A 33 12.62 -31.15 8.46
C CYS A 33 11.69 -31.94 7.53
N THR A 34 12.13 -33.09 7.00
CA THR A 34 11.25 -34.00 6.24
C THR A 34 10.08 -34.49 7.09
N LYS A 35 10.37 -34.92 8.32
CA LYS A 35 9.34 -35.43 9.25
C LYS A 35 8.35 -34.34 9.66
N GLU A 36 8.84 -33.12 9.91
CA GLU A 36 7.98 -31.97 10.18
C GLU A 36 7.06 -31.66 8.98
N LEU A 37 7.60 -31.60 7.76
CA LEU A 37 6.80 -31.37 6.56
C LEU A 37 5.75 -32.47 6.33
N GLU A 38 6.09 -33.73 6.58
CA GLU A 38 5.14 -34.85 6.48
C GLU A 38 4.01 -34.71 7.50
N SER A 39 4.31 -34.28 8.73
CA SER A 39 3.29 -34.02 9.74
C SER A 39 2.32 -32.91 9.33
N LEU A 40 2.84 -31.81 8.75
CA LEU A 40 2.02 -30.72 8.22
C LEU A 40 1.13 -31.20 7.06
N ARG A 41 1.66 -31.99 6.14
CA ARG A 41 0.87 -32.58 5.04
C ARG A 41 -0.27 -33.46 5.55
N LYS A 42 -0.02 -34.27 6.59
CA LYS A 42 -1.07 -35.08 7.23
C LYS A 42 -2.16 -34.20 7.84
N THR A 43 -1.78 -33.10 8.50
CA THR A 43 -2.75 -32.16 9.05
C THR A 43 -3.58 -31.49 7.96
N MET A 44 -2.97 -31.05 6.85
CA MET A 44 -3.72 -30.47 5.73
C MET A 44 -4.68 -31.49 5.09
N ALA A 45 -4.25 -32.75 4.95
CA ALA A 45 -5.11 -33.81 4.44
C ALA A 45 -6.33 -34.09 5.33
N LEU A 46 -6.22 -33.89 6.65
CA LEU A 46 -7.37 -33.97 7.57
C LEU A 46 -8.31 -32.76 7.42
N LEU A 47 -7.79 -31.58 7.08
CA LEU A 47 -8.62 -30.41 6.80
C LEU A 47 -9.37 -30.56 5.47
N ASP A 48 -8.78 -31.23 4.49
CA ASP A 48 -9.41 -31.53 3.20
C ASP A 48 -10.57 -32.54 3.31
N GLU A 49 -10.66 -33.30 4.41
CA GLU A 49 -11.80 -34.18 4.68
C GLU A 49 -13.09 -33.39 4.98
N TRP A 50 -12.97 -32.12 5.35
CA TRP A 50 -14.13 -31.27 5.60
C TRP A 50 -14.93 -31.06 4.30
N GLU A 51 -16.18 -31.53 4.30
CA GLU A 51 -17.11 -31.31 3.18
C GLU A 51 -17.63 -29.86 3.20
N ALA A 52 -17.24 -29.08 2.18
CA ALA A 52 -17.65 -27.70 2.06
C ALA A 52 -19.18 -27.60 1.85
N PRO A 53 -19.88 -26.70 2.56
CA PRO A 53 -21.31 -26.51 2.36
C PRO A 53 -21.58 -26.01 0.93
N GLU A 54 -22.73 -26.40 0.37
CA GLU A 54 -23.13 -25.92 -0.96
C GLU A 54 -23.14 -24.38 -0.98
N PRO A 55 -22.52 -23.74 -1.99
CA PRO A 55 -22.51 -22.30 -2.10
C PRO A 55 -23.94 -21.77 -2.27
N SER A 56 -24.22 -20.58 -1.72
CA SER A 56 -25.57 -20.02 -1.80
C SER A 56 -26.07 -19.93 -3.27
N PRO A 57 -27.38 -20.12 -3.54
CA PRO A 57 -27.94 -20.23 -4.90
C PRO A 57 -27.69 -19.06 -5.87
N TYR A 58 -27.09 -17.96 -5.43
CA TYR A 58 -26.75 -16.79 -6.25
C TYR A 58 -25.29 -16.35 -6.14
N PHE A 59 -24.47 -17.09 -5.40
CA PHE A 59 -23.06 -16.73 -5.15
C PHE A 59 -22.30 -16.55 -6.46
N LEU A 60 -22.35 -17.55 -7.34
CA LEU A 60 -21.64 -17.51 -8.62
C LEU A 60 -22.18 -16.41 -9.55
N THR A 61 -23.48 -16.16 -9.55
CA THR A 61 -24.07 -15.08 -10.36
C THR A 61 -23.57 -13.72 -9.91
N ARG A 62 -23.56 -13.46 -8.59
CA ARG A 62 -23.07 -12.20 -8.03
C ARG A 62 -21.57 -12.05 -8.21
N LEU A 63 -20.79 -13.11 -7.99
CA LEU A 63 -19.35 -13.12 -8.21
C LEU A 63 -19.01 -12.77 -9.67
N ASN A 64 -19.66 -13.42 -10.64
CA ASN A 64 -19.45 -13.13 -12.05
C ASN A 64 -19.83 -11.70 -12.42
N ALA A 65 -20.91 -11.16 -11.84
CA ALA A 65 -21.29 -9.76 -12.04
C ALA A 65 -20.22 -8.80 -11.51
N HIS A 66 -19.66 -9.07 -10.32
CA HIS A 66 -18.55 -8.26 -9.77
C HIS A 66 -17.28 -8.36 -10.61
N VAL A 67 -16.90 -9.56 -11.07
CA VAL A 67 -15.72 -9.76 -11.92
C VAL A 67 -15.85 -8.98 -13.23
N ARG A 68 -17.03 -9.02 -13.87
CA ARG A 68 -17.28 -8.24 -15.09
C ARG A 68 -17.25 -6.73 -14.82
N ALA A 69 -17.91 -6.29 -13.75
CA ALA A 69 -17.89 -4.88 -13.37
C ALA A 69 -16.47 -4.36 -13.12
N GLU A 70 -15.58 -5.18 -12.55
CA GLU A 70 -14.20 -4.80 -12.32
C GLU A 70 -13.36 -4.84 -13.61
N GLN A 71 -13.61 -5.79 -14.51
CA GLN A 71 -13.00 -5.83 -15.84
C GLN A 71 -13.40 -4.62 -16.69
N GLU A 72 -14.64 -4.14 -16.58
CA GLU A 72 -15.13 -2.94 -17.29
C GLU A 72 -14.56 -1.64 -16.70
N LYS A 73 -14.27 -1.60 -15.39
CA LYS A 73 -13.61 -0.46 -14.75
C LYS A 73 -12.11 -0.38 -15.07
N GLN A 74 -11.47 -1.51 -15.37
CA GLN A 74 -10.11 -1.45 -15.92
C GLN A 74 -10.18 -0.66 -17.23
N PRO A 75 -9.36 0.39 -17.41
CA PRO A 75 -9.44 1.21 -18.61
C PRO A 75 -8.97 0.39 -19.80
N ALA A 76 -9.91 -0.31 -20.42
CA ALA A 76 -9.70 -1.14 -21.59
C ALA A 76 -9.64 -0.23 -22.82
N GLY A 77 -8.45 -0.04 -23.37
CA GLY A 77 -8.31 0.54 -24.70
C GLY A 77 -6.96 1.16 -24.97
N LEU A 78 -6.60 1.17 -26.26
CA LEU A 78 -5.45 1.90 -26.80
C LEU A 78 -5.43 3.37 -26.34
N LEU A 79 -6.60 3.97 -26.12
CA LEU A 79 -6.74 5.35 -25.66
C LEU A 79 -6.21 5.57 -24.23
N ALA A 80 -6.39 4.61 -23.33
CA ALA A 80 -5.84 4.66 -21.98
C ALA A 80 -4.31 4.51 -21.98
N TRP A 81 -3.80 3.70 -22.91
CA TRP A 81 -2.36 3.55 -23.16
C TRP A 81 -1.73 4.84 -23.70
N PHE A 82 -2.42 5.60 -24.57
CA PHE A 82 -1.96 6.91 -25.06
C PHE A 82 -2.13 8.06 -24.04
N ARG A 83 -3.09 7.98 -23.11
CA ARG A 83 -3.30 9.03 -22.09
C ARG A 83 -2.17 9.14 -21.08
N ARG A 84 -1.51 8.03 -20.75
CA ARG A 84 -0.37 8.01 -19.82
C ARG A 84 0.86 8.79 -20.33
N PRO A 85 1.36 8.58 -21.56
CA PRO A 85 2.44 9.40 -22.11
C PRO A 85 1.98 10.82 -22.46
N ALA A 86 0.70 11.04 -22.84
CA ALA A 86 0.20 12.36 -23.17
C ALA A 86 0.29 13.35 -22.00
N LEU A 87 -0.02 12.92 -20.77
CA LEU A 87 0.12 13.76 -19.57
C LEU A 87 1.59 14.12 -19.26
N ALA A 88 2.50 13.16 -19.43
CA ALA A 88 3.93 13.40 -19.26
C ALA A 88 4.47 14.39 -20.31
N VAL A 89 4.03 14.27 -21.56
CA VAL A 89 4.41 15.17 -22.65
C VAL A 89 3.81 16.57 -22.47
N SER A 90 2.54 16.69 -22.03
CA SER A 90 1.95 18.01 -21.75
C SER A 90 2.67 18.74 -20.61
N LEU A 91 3.05 18.01 -19.55
CA LEU A 91 3.81 18.61 -18.45
C LEU A 91 5.21 19.03 -18.90
N ALA A 92 5.92 18.17 -19.64
CA ALA A 92 7.25 18.47 -20.16
C ALA A 92 7.22 19.67 -21.13
N THR A 93 6.21 19.76 -22.00
CA THR A 93 6.07 20.89 -22.93
C THR A 93 5.78 22.20 -22.20
N VAL A 94 4.96 22.20 -21.15
CA VAL A 94 4.75 23.39 -20.30
C VAL A 94 6.04 23.81 -19.60
N LEU A 95 6.82 22.86 -19.05
CA LEU A 95 8.10 23.15 -18.40
C LEU A 95 9.15 23.69 -19.38
N VAL A 96 9.24 23.11 -20.59
CA VAL A 96 10.17 23.57 -21.62
C VAL A 96 9.75 24.94 -22.15
N ALA A 97 8.46 25.15 -22.46
CA ALA A 97 7.97 26.45 -22.92
C ALA A 97 8.15 27.53 -21.84
N GLY A 98 7.84 27.21 -20.58
CA GLY A 98 8.08 28.10 -19.45
C GLY A 98 9.56 28.42 -19.25
N GLY A 99 10.45 27.42 -19.36
CA GLY A 99 11.90 27.61 -19.27
C GLY A 99 12.48 28.43 -20.43
N VAL A 100 11.97 28.26 -21.65
CA VAL A 100 12.36 29.04 -22.83
C VAL A 100 11.89 30.49 -22.71
N LEU A 101 10.64 30.71 -22.29
CA LEU A 101 10.11 32.06 -22.02
C LEU A 101 10.87 32.74 -20.89
N TYR A 102 11.21 32.01 -19.82
CA TYR A 102 12.06 32.52 -18.73
C TYR A 102 13.44 32.93 -19.25
N ARG A 103 14.08 32.10 -20.09
CA ARG A 103 15.40 32.42 -20.66
C ARG A 103 15.38 33.62 -21.60
N LEU A 104 14.32 33.80 -22.38
CA LEU A 104 14.15 34.92 -23.30
C LEU A 104 13.81 36.22 -22.54
N GLY A 105 12.97 36.14 -21.50
CA GLY A 105 12.60 37.28 -20.66
C GLY A 105 13.66 37.70 -19.63
N HIS A 106 14.71 36.92 -19.42
CA HIS A 106 15.81 37.25 -18.50
C HIS A 106 17.03 37.89 -19.18
N LEU A 107 16.95 38.17 -20.49
CA LEU A 107 17.99 38.90 -21.23
C LEU A 107 17.86 40.43 -21.09
N GLU A 108 16.72 40.93 -20.64
CA GLU A 108 16.46 42.34 -20.32
C GLU A 108 15.84 42.39 -18.90
N GLY A 109 16.52 43.03 -17.94
CA GLY A 109 16.27 42.94 -16.48
C GLY A 109 14.86 43.34 -15.98
N PRO A 110 14.55 43.26 -14.67
CA PRO A 110 15.43 43.54 -13.52
C PRO A 110 15.49 42.39 -12.50
N THR A 111 16.40 42.49 -11.53
CA THR A 111 16.38 41.67 -10.31
C THR A 111 14.97 41.69 -9.70
N PRO A 112 14.32 40.52 -9.51
CA PRO A 112 13.03 40.49 -8.84
C PRO A 112 13.20 41.05 -7.41
N PRO A 113 12.21 41.79 -6.88
CA PRO A 113 12.21 42.06 -5.45
C PRO A 113 12.26 40.72 -4.73
N VAL A 114 13.18 40.59 -3.77
CA VAL A 114 13.20 39.45 -2.86
C VAL A 114 11.85 39.45 -2.15
N VAL A 115 10.95 38.62 -2.63
CA VAL A 115 9.80 38.20 -1.84
C VAL A 115 10.40 37.28 -0.81
N GLU A 116 10.42 37.73 0.44
CA GLU A 116 10.65 36.87 1.59
C GLU A 116 9.51 35.85 1.60
N ILE A 117 9.70 34.74 0.88
CA ILE A 117 8.80 33.60 0.94
C ILE A 117 9.01 33.08 2.35
N GLY A 118 8.02 33.34 3.21
CA GLY A 118 8.03 32.99 4.62
C GLY A 118 8.04 31.47 4.83
N ALA A 119 9.15 30.83 4.49
CA ALA A 119 9.45 29.47 4.93
C ALA A 119 9.41 29.39 6.46
N VAL A 120 9.70 30.51 7.15
CA VAL A 120 9.61 30.63 8.60
C VAL A 120 8.15 30.69 9.07
N THR A 121 7.26 31.41 8.38
CA THR A 121 5.83 31.43 8.72
C THR A 121 5.13 30.12 8.37
N ASP A 122 5.55 29.42 7.32
CA ASP A 122 5.03 28.10 6.97
C ASP A 122 5.45 27.04 7.99
N LEU A 123 6.71 27.09 8.46
CA LEU A 123 7.19 26.24 9.55
C LEU A 123 6.48 26.56 10.87
N GLU A 124 6.28 27.83 11.21
CA GLU A 124 5.54 28.23 12.42
C GLU A 124 4.06 27.79 12.35
N THR A 125 3.47 27.77 11.14
CA THR A 125 2.10 27.28 10.93
C THR A 125 2.02 25.76 11.07
N LEU A 126 3.02 25.02 10.57
CA LEU A 126 3.11 23.57 10.74
C LEU A 126 3.37 23.17 12.20
N ASP A 127 4.22 23.91 12.91
CA ASP A 127 4.53 23.69 14.33
C ASP A 127 3.30 23.91 15.22
N ARG A 128 2.57 25.01 14.98
CA ARG A 128 1.31 25.31 15.67
C ARG A 128 0.24 24.23 15.43
N ASN A 129 0.17 23.67 14.23
CA ASN A 129 -0.74 22.56 13.94
C ASN A 129 -0.29 21.28 14.64
N HIS A 130 1.02 21.02 14.75
CA HIS A 130 1.55 19.86 15.46
C HIS A 130 1.21 19.90 16.96
N ASP A 131 1.37 21.05 17.61
CA ASP A 131 1.02 21.23 19.02
C ASP A 131 -0.46 20.98 19.31
N LEU A 132 -1.36 21.28 18.36
CA LEU A 132 -2.78 20.96 18.47
C LEU A 132 -3.08 19.45 18.38
N TYR A 133 -2.29 18.69 17.60
CA TYR A 133 -2.45 17.24 17.51
C TYR A 133 -1.90 16.50 18.73
N VAL A 134 -0.85 17.05 19.36
CA VAL A 134 -0.25 16.45 20.56
C VAL A 134 -1.09 16.76 21.80
N ASN A 135 -1.66 17.96 21.88
CA ASN A 135 -2.54 18.36 22.98
C ASN A 135 -4.01 18.22 22.57
N THR A 136 -4.46 16.98 22.38
CA THR A 136 -5.86 16.64 22.08
C THR A 136 -6.84 17.17 23.13
N ASP A 137 -6.39 17.35 24.37
CA ASP A 137 -7.19 17.88 25.48
C ASP A 137 -7.65 19.33 25.22
N LEU A 138 -6.85 20.14 24.51
CA LEU A 138 -7.22 21.52 24.11
C LEU A 138 -8.30 21.53 23.01
N LEU A 139 -8.35 20.49 22.18
CA LEU A 139 -9.40 20.34 21.17
C LEU A 139 -10.74 19.97 21.83
N ASP A 140 -10.72 19.22 22.93
CA ASP A 140 -11.92 18.93 23.73
C ASP A 140 -12.44 20.19 24.46
N GLU A 141 -11.56 21.02 25.03
CA GLU A 141 -11.95 22.30 25.64
C GLU A 141 -12.55 23.30 24.63
N LEU A 142 -11.99 23.39 23.42
CA LEU A 142 -12.47 24.30 22.37
C LEU A 142 -13.74 23.80 21.66
N SER A 143 -13.96 22.48 21.61
CA SER A 143 -15.16 21.88 21.01
C SER A 143 -16.32 21.71 21.99
N GLY A 144 -16.13 22.06 23.27
CA GLY A 144 -17.15 21.96 24.31
C GLY A 144 -17.54 20.51 24.61
N GLY A 145 -16.60 19.58 24.43
CA GLY A 145 -16.78 18.16 24.75
C GLY A 145 -16.91 17.95 26.27
N PRO A 146 -17.72 16.97 26.72
CA PRO A 146 -17.93 16.73 28.15
C PRO A 146 -16.62 16.27 28.81
N SER A 147 -16.18 16.97 29.87
CA SER A 147 -15.06 16.55 30.70
C SER A 147 -15.45 15.32 31.52
N ASP A 148 -14.86 14.17 31.20
CA ASP A 148 -14.96 12.95 32.03
C ASP A 148 -13.98 13.06 33.21
N ASP A 149 -14.33 13.90 34.19
CA ASP A 149 -13.69 13.93 35.50
C ASP A 149 -14.11 12.70 36.30
N VAL A 150 -13.41 11.57 36.11
CA VAL A 150 -13.52 10.42 37.02
C VAL A 150 -12.64 10.71 38.24
N GLU A 151 -13.24 11.30 39.27
CA GLU A 151 -12.73 11.26 40.64
C GLU A 151 -12.70 9.81 41.13
N GLU A 152 -11.51 9.26 41.30
CA GLU A 152 -11.29 7.97 41.97
C GLU A 152 -11.13 8.22 43.49
N ASN A 153 -12.00 7.62 44.30
CA ASN A 153 -11.93 7.54 45.77
C ASN A 153 -11.95 6.06 46.17
#